data_AF-A0A6G2D7U4-F1
#
_entry.id   AF-A0A6G2D7U4-F1
#
_cell.length_a   1.000
_cell.length_b   1.000
_cell.length_c   1.000
_cell.angle_alpha   90.00
_cell.angle_beta   90.00
_cell.angle_gamma   90.00
#
_symmetry.space_group_name_H-M   'P 1'
#
loop_
_entity.id
_entity.type
_entity.pdbx_description
1 polymer ?
#
loop_
_entity_poly.entity_id
_entity_poly.type
_entity_poly.pdbx_seq_one_letter_code
_entity_poly.pdbx_strand_id
1 'polypeptide(L)' 'MISLELMSEENSIDIYSFEKENREYFERSLPPRPAHYFDSESFKEITRELLREQENHDVYMHLIRDAQGVMV' A
#
# COMPACT_ATOMS: atom_id res chain seq x y z
N MET A 1 10.32 -7.40 16.86
CA MET A 1 10.74 -8.14 15.66
C MET A 1 9.98 -7.55 14.50
N ILE A 2 10.62 -7.24 13.38
CA ILE A 2 9.92 -6.77 12.19
C ILE A 2 9.33 -8.00 11.49
N SER A 3 8.12 -7.89 10.95
CA SER A 3 7.51 -8.91 10.10
C SER A 3 7.33 -8.41 8.67
N LEU A 4 7.29 -9.38 7.76
CA LEU A 4 6.99 -9.17 6.36
C LEU A 4 5.73 -9.98 6.04
N GLU A 5 4.75 -9.35 5.40
CA GLU A 5 3.53 -10.02 4.94
C GLU A 5 3.25 -9.68 3.48
N LEU A 6 2.62 -10.59 2.75
CA LEU A 6 2.21 -10.32 1.37
C LEU A 6 1.00 -9.38 1.38
N MET A 7 0.95 -8.46 0.42
CA MET A 7 -0.22 -7.64 0.18
C MET A 7 -1.43 -8.54 -0.13
N SER A 8 -2.57 -8.21 0.47
CA SER A 8 -3.83 -8.93 0.31
C SER A 8 -5.01 -7.95 0.32
N GLU A 9 -6.21 -8.43 0.00
CA GLU A 9 -7.42 -7.61 0.14
C GLU A 9 -7.68 -7.24 1.62
N GLU A 10 -7.35 -8.13 2.55
CA GLU A 10 -7.58 -7.95 4.00
C GLU A 10 -6.79 -6.78 4.58
N ASN A 11 -5.56 -6.55 4.11
CA ASN A 11 -4.70 -5.45 4.58
C ASN A 11 -4.81 -4.18 3.72
N SER A 12 -5.65 -4.15 2.69
CA SER A 12 -5.80 -3.00 1.78
C SER A 12 -6.16 -1.69 2.48
N ILE A 13 -6.95 -1.74 3.55
CA ILE A 13 -7.34 -0.57 4.35
C ILE A 13 -6.15 0.00 5.13
N ASP A 14 -5.28 -0.88 5.65
CA ASP A 14 -4.06 -0.46 6.35
C ASP A 14 -3.11 0.25 5.38
N ILE A 15 -2.94 -0.30 4.15
CA ILE A 15 -2.11 0.30 3.10
C ILE A 15 -2.64 1.69 2.73
N TYR A 16 -3.96 1.83 2.52
CA TYR A 16 -4.57 3.11 2.19
C TYR A 16 -4.33 4.16 3.30
N SER A 17 -4.51 3.75 4.55
CA SER A 17 -4.31 4.64 5.71
C SER A 17 -2.85 5.08 5.81
N PHE A 18 -1.91 4.14 5.65
CA PHE A 18 -0.47 4.40 5.67
C PHE A 18 -0.04 5.37 4.55
N GLU A 19 -0.48 5.15 3.31
CA GLU A 19 -0.20 6.01 2.17
C GLU A 19 -0.70 7.45 2.40
N LYS A 20 -1.90 7.58 2.98
CA LYS A 20 -2.50 8.88 3.26
C LYS A 20 -1.80 9.62 4.39
N GLU A 21 -1.47 8.92 5.48
CA GLU A 21 -0.77 9.49 6.64
C GLU A 21 0.65 9.93 6.29
N ASN A 22 1.34 9.19 5.42
CA ASN A 22 2.73 9.45 5.05
C ASN A 22 2.89 10.25 3.75
N ARG A 23 1.81 10.76 3.16
CA ARG A 23 1.82 11.49 1.89
C ARG A 23 2.87 12.61 1.86
N GLU A 24 2.86 13.50 2.86
CA GLU A 24 3.80 14.61 2.92
C GLU A 24 5.25 14.16 3.08
N TYR A 25 5.48 12.99 3.69
CA TYR A 25 6.81 12.42 3.81
C TYR A 25 7.30 11.90 2.44
N PHE A 26 6.46 11.14 1.72
CA PHE A 26 6.81 10.60 0.41
C PHE A 26 7.02 11.68 -0.64
N GLU A 27 6.18 12.72 -0.68
CA GLU A 27 6.29 13.81 -1.66
C GLU A 27 7.56 14.67 -1.52
N ARG A 28 8.34 14.50 -0.43
CA ARG A 28 9.66 15.14 -0.29
C ARG A 28 10.73 14.54 -1.19
N SER A 29 10.59 13.26 -1.57
CA SER A 29 11.60 12.51 -2.32
C SER A 29 11.04 11.77 -3.54
N LEU A 30 9.73 11.57 -3.62
CA LEU A 30 9.03 10.91 -4.71
C LEU A 30 8.11 11.89 -5.46
N PRO A 31 7.86 11.66 -6.76
CA PRO A 31 6.85 12.42 -7.49
C PRO A 31 5.47 12.31 -6.80
N PRO A 32 4.70 13.41 -6.75
CA PRO A 32 3.37 13.38 -6.16
C PRO A 32 2.46 12.43 -6.93
N ARG A 33 1.64 11.69 -6.19
CA ARG A 33 0.61 10.83 -6.79
C ARG A 33 -0.54 11.69 -7.35
N PRO A 34 -1.24 11.24 -8.39
CA PRO A 34 -2.46 11.89 -8.86
C PRO A 34 -3.48 12.06 -7.73
N ALA A 35 -4.30 13.11 -7.77
CA ALA A 35 -5.25 13.40 -6.69
C ALA A 35 -6.23 12.24 -6.40
N HIS A 36 -6.63 11.49 -7.44
CA HIS A 36 -7.51 10.33 -7.30
C HIS A 36 -6.84 9.15 -6.60
N TYR A 37 -5.51 9.11 -6.45
CA TYR A 37 -4.84 8.04 -5.69
C TYR A 37 -5.33 7.99 -4.24
N PHE A 38 -5.69 9.13 -3.65
CA PHE A 38 -6.18 9.21 -2.27
C PHE A 38 -7.71 9.19 -2.15
N ASP A 39 -8.42 8.85 -3.24
CA ASP A 39 -9.85 8.54 -3.22
C ASP A 39 -10.05 7.04 -2.92
N SER A 40 -11.01 6.71 -2.05
CA SER A 40 -11.17 5.33 -1.57
C SER A 40 -11.59 4.35 -2.66
N GLU A 41 -12.42 4.78 -3.62
CA GLU A 41 -12.86 3.89 -4.70
C GLU A 41 -11.73 3.68 -5.72
N SER A 42 -11.05 4.76 -6.07
CA SER A 42 -9.87 4.70 -6.95
C SER A 42 -8.76 3.83 -6.35
N PHE A 43 -8.49 3.95 -5.04
CA PHE A 43 -7.48 3.15 -4.36
C PHE A 43 -7.83 1.66 -4.31
N LYS A 44 -9.12 1.31 -4.18
CA LYS A 44 -9.58 -0.09 -4.29
C LYS A 44 -9.28 -0.66 -5.67
N GLU A 45 -9.52 0.09 -6.75
CA GLU A 45 -9.21 -0.40 -8.09
C GLU A 45 -7.71 -0.58 -8.31
N ILE A 46 -6.89 0.39 -7.87
CA ILE A 46 -5.43 0.28 -7.89
C ILE A 46 -4.97 -0.97 -7.13
N THR A 47 -5.51 -1.20 -5.94
CA THR A 47 -5.21 -2.39 -5.12
C THR A 47 -5.59 -3.68 -5.84
N ARG A 48 -6.75 -3.73 -6.50
CA ARG A 48 -7.18 -4.92 -7.26
C ARG A 48 -6.27 -5.21 -8.45
N GLU A 49 -5.80 -4.19 -9.16
CA GLU A 49 -4.83 -4.38 -10.25
C GLU A 49 -3.51 -4.93 -9.73
N LEU A 50 -2.97 -4.38 -8.64
CA LEU A 50 -1.74 -4.89 -8.01
C LEU A 50 -1.90 -6.34 -7.54
N LEU A 51 -3.05 -6.71 -6.97
CA LEU A 51 -3.33 -8.09 -6.56
C LEU A 51 -3.40 -9.03 -7.77
N ARG A 52 -3.98 -8.60 -8.90
CA ARG A 52 -3.98 -9.39 -10.14
C ARG A 52 -2.58 -9.59 -10.71
N GLU A 53 -1.76 -8.55 -10.73
CA GLU A 53 -0.35 -8.65 -11.15
C GLU A 53 0.42 -9.62 -10.24
N GLN A 54 0.12 -9.61 -8.94
CA GLN A 54 0.72 -10.53 -7.98
C GLN A 54 0.26 -11.99 -8.18
N GLU A 55 -1.03 -12.21 -8.45
CA GLU A 55 -1.58 -13.53 -8.79
C GLU A 55 -0.96 -14.08 -10.09
N ASN A 56 -0.68 -13.22 -11.06
CA ASN A 56 -0.01 -13.58 -12.31
C ASN A 56 1.50 -13.79 -12.17
N HIS A 57 2.06 -13.58 -10.98
CA HIS A 57 3.50 -13.65 -10.69
C HIS A 57 4.35 -12.56 -11.39
N ASP A 58 3.73 -11.45 -11.78
CA ASP A 58 4.43 -10.30 -12.36
C ASP A 58 5.15 -9.47 -11.28
N VAL A 59 4.55 -9.41 -10.08
CA VAL A 59 5.07 -8.66 -8.92
C VAL A 59 4.84 -9.42 -7.60
N TYR A 60 5.52 -9.02 -6.53
CA TYR A 60 5.26 -9.48 -5.17
C TYR A 60 5.36 -8.32 -4.19
N MET A 61 4.21 -7.75 -3.83
CA MET A 61 4.13 -6.58 -2.96
C MET A 61 4.10 -7.06 -1.51
N HIS A 62 5.03 -6.56 -0.70
CA HIS A 62 5.13 -6.92 0.70
C HIS A 62 4.96 -5.69 1.59
N LEU A 63 4.31 -5.91 2.73
CA LEU A 63 4.15 -4.92 3.78
C LEU A 63 5.12 -5.24 4.91
N ILE A 64 5.71 -4.19 5.48
CA ILE A 64 6.60 -4.29 6.62
C ILE A 64 5.82 -3.84 7.84
N ARG A 65 5.85 -4.66 8.90
CA ARG A 65 5.28 -4.28 10.20
C ARG A 65 6.34 -4.28 11.27
N ASP A 66 6.24 -3.33 12.18
CA ASP A 66 7.12 -3.25 13.35
C ASP A 66 6.79 -4.33 14.40
N ALA A 67 7.45 -4.24 15.55
CA ALA A 67 7.26 -5.20 16.65
C ALA A 67 5.86 -5.12 17.30
N GLN A 68 5.11 -4.06 17.03
CA GLN A 68 3.76 -3.82 17.51
C GLN A 68 2.71 -4.25 16.47
N GLY A 69 3.13 -4.67 15.28
CA GLY A 69 2.23 -5.02 14.17
C GLY A 69 1.74 -3.82 13.37
N VAL A 70 2.33 -2.64 13.58
CA VAL A 70 1.98 -1.41 12.86
C VAL A 70 2.78 -1.36 11.56
N MET A 71 2.13 -0.96 10.47
CA MET A 71 2.81 -0.77 9.18
C MET A 71 3.80 0.40 9.27
N VAL A 72 5.02 0.19 8.78
CA VAL A 72 6.13 1.17 8.83
C VAL A 72 6.83 1.33 7.50
#